data_AF-A0A0R2L9D8-F1
#
_entry.id   AF-A0A0R2L9D8-F1
#
_cell.length_a   1.000
_cell.length_b   1.000
_cell.length_c   1.000
_cell.angle_alpha   90.00
_cell.angle_beta   90.00
_cell.angle_gamma   90.00
#
_symmetry.space_group_name_H-M   'P 1'
#
loop_
_entity.id
_entity.type
_entity.pdbx_description
1 polymer ?
#
loop_
_entity_poly.entity_id
_entity_poly.type
_entity_poly.pdbx_seq_one_letter_code
_entity_poly.pdbx_strand_id
1 'polypeptide(L)'
;MLHQFFEPIQIAIILFPLIAIGMALPLFAYHYHRYGAISRWQVFVNYSFFFYLLCAYFLIILPLPTRSAVAALTTPKYNLHPLLVCHAFRETGFSLANTATWIPTLHAPGFQQPFFNVVLTMPFGFYLHYYFKRGIISSILLSFCLSLFFELTQLSGLYGLYVRPYRLFDVDDLLLNTTGGTIGWLIAPFFTWLLPSREKIAAANAKQATRVGLIRRWTAFLIDWLIIGVAALFVYLIGELLGFETSLTLWVSLGVLIFILLPEGLFNGRTIGLRAVHLQIQTLKWQRPSWSQVIIRNVVCYGALILLFNSFSALLNNEANLSAHPFVVGGFMILAIACFIDFILAHTIKAYPMLFERLSKTTTISSFNGGQQPEPAEETDKLSRSTRHQTH
;
A
#
# COMPACT_ATOMS: atom_id res chain seq x y z
N MET A 1 -23.66 13.13 -21.56
CA MET A 1 -22.38 13.57 -20.96
C MET A 1 -22.12 12.94 -19.59
N LEU A 2 -23.04 12.98 -18.60
CA LEU A 2 -22.78 12.35 -17.27
C LEU A 2 -22.39 10.87 -17.34
N HIS A 3 -22.99 10.08 -18.24
CA HIS A 3 -22.68 8.66 -18.43
C HIS A 3 -21.20 8.40 -18.79
N GLN A 4 -20.53 9.32 -19.48
CA GLN A 4 -19.11 9.20 -19.86
C GLN A 4 -18.16 9.32 -18.66
N PHE A 5 -18.60 9.92 -17.55
CA PHE A 5 -17.83 10.01 -16.31
C PHE A 5 -18.05 8.80 -15.39
N PHE A 6 -19.16 8.07 -15.52
CA PHE A 6 -19.49 6.95 -14.63
C PHE A 6 -18.63 5.71 -14.90
N GLU A 7 -18.43 5.34 -16.17
CA GLU A 7 -17.67 4.15 -16.54
C GLU A 7 -16.20 4.19 -16.02
N PRO A 8 -15.44 5.28 -16.20
CA PRO A 8 -14.08 5.36 -15.64
C PRO A 8 -14.04 5.24 -14.11
N ILE A 9 -15.01 5.82 -13.41
CA ILE A 9 -15.11 5.75 -11.95
C ILE A 9 -15.45 4.32 -11.50
N GLN A 10 -16.34 3.62 -12.21
CA GLN A 10 -16.66 2.21 -11.92
C GLN A 10 -15.42 1.32 -12.08
N ILE A 11 -14.64 1.51 -13.14
CA ILE A 11 -13.37 0.80 -13.35
C ILE A 11 -12.39 1.12 -12.22
N ALA A 12 -12.30 2.38 -11.78
CA ALA A 12 -11.49 2.75 -10.62
C ALA A 12 -11.92 2.00 -9.35
N ILE A 13 -13.22 1.93 -9.07
CA ILE A 13 -13.76 1.25 -7.89
C ILE A 13 -13.44 -0.26 -7.91
N ILE A 14 -13.48 -0.90 -9.08
CA ILE A 14 -13.18 -2.33 -9.23
C ILE A 14 -11.68 -2.62 -9.10
N LEU A 15 -10.83 -1.79 -9.72
CA LEU A 15 -9.37 -2.01 -9.72
C LEU A 15 -8.68 -1.54 -8.46
N PHE A 16 -9.22 -0.51 -7.79
CA PHE A 16 -8.58 0.09 -6.63
C PHE A 16 -8.29 -0.90 -5.50
N PRO A 17 -9.19 -1.83 -5.09
CA PRO A 17 -8.88 -2.83 -4.07
C PRO A 17 -7.61 -3.64 -4.36
N LEU A 18 -7.37 -4.02 -5.62
CA LEU A 18 -6.18 -4.78 -6.03
C LEU A 18 -4.91 -3.93 -5.87
N ILE A 19 -4.95 -2.71 -6.38
CA ILE A 19 -3.82 -1.76 -6.27
C ILE A 19 -3.57 -1.41 -4.79
N ALA A 20 -4.63 -1.21 -4.02
CA ALA A 20 -4.57 -0.87 -2.61
C ALA A 20 -3.96 -2.00 -1.75
N ILE A 21 -4.21 -3.27 -2.10
CA ILE A 21 -3.51 -4.42 -1.51
C ILE A 21 -2.02 -4.37 -1.84
N GLY A 22 -1.66 -4.14 -3.11
CA GLY A 22 -0.26 -4.02 -3.53
C GLY A 22 0.49 -2.86 -2.84
N MET A 23 -0.18 -1.73 -2.64
CA MET A 23 0.38 -0.56 -1.96
C MET A 23 0.35 -0.67 -0.43
N ALA A 24 -0.47 -1.56 0.15
CA ALA A 24 -0.60 -1.69 1.60
C ALA A 24 0.75 -1.98 2.27
N LEU A 25 1.50 -2.94 1.71
CA LEU A 25 2.79 -3.37 2.25
C LEU A 25 3.82 -2.23 2.32
N PRO A 26 4.18 -1.53 1.21
CA PRO A 26 5.14 -0.44 1.26
C PRO A 26 4.65 0.74 2.11
N LEU A 27 3.35 1.05 2.10
CA LEU A 27 2.80 2.12 2.94
C LEU A 27 2.92 1.78 4.43
N PHE A 28 2.54 0.57 4.83
CA PHE A 28 2.65 0.15 6.23
C PHE A 28 4.10 0.07 6.66
N ALA A 29 4.98 -0.47 5.82
CA ALA A 29 6.41 -0.48 6.07
C ALA A 29 6.96 0.94 6.30
N TYR A 30 6.65 1.88 5.41
CA TYR A 30 7.04 3.28 5.54
C TYR A 30 6.53 3.92 6.84
N HIS A 31 5.24 3.76 7.14
CA HIS A 31 4.65 4.39 8.32
C HIS A 31 5.18 3.80 9.62
N TYR A 32 5.31 2.48 9.74
CA TYR A 32 5.94 1.87 10.91
C TYR A 32 7.41 2.24 11.04
N HIS A 33 8.15 2.32 9.92
CA HIS A 33 9.56 2.72 9.94
C HIS A 33 9.73 4.17 10.39
N ARG A 34 8.91 5.07 9.87
CA ARG A 34 9.02 6.52 10.09
C ARG A 34 8.39 6.97 11.41
N TYR A 35 7.26 6.38 11.80
CA TYR A 35 6.43 6.85 12.92
C TYR A 35 6.26 5.82 14.05
N GLY A 36 6.73 4.58 13.89
CA GLY A 36 6.59 3.51 14.89
C GLY A 36 5.17 2.93 15.02
N ALA A 37 4.17 3.60 14.47
CA ALA A 37 2.76 3.23 14.50
C ALA A 37 2.06 3.74 13.23
N ILE A 38 0.83 3.25 13.01
CA ILE A 38 -0.02 3.67 11.91
C ILE A 38 -1.32 4.22 12.46
N SER A 39 -1.57 5.51 12.24
CA SER A 39 -2.86 6.11 12.54
C SER A 39 -3.88 5.72 11.46
N ARG A 40 -5.10 5.36 11.88
CA ARG A 40 -6.23 5.10 10.96
C ARG A 40 -6.47 6.26 10.00
N TRP A 41 -6.26 7.49 10.48
CA TRP A 41 -6.39 8.69 9.67
C TRP A 41 -5.32 8.79 8.58
N GLN A 42 -4.07 8.42 8.88
CA GLN A 42 -3.01 8.36 7.86
C GLN A 42 -3.36 7.31 6.81
N VAL A 43 -3.84 6.13 7.19
CA VAL A 43 -4.30 5.12 6.23
C VAL A 43 -5.38 5.69 5.33
N PHE A 44 -6.42 6.29 5.92
CA PHE A 44 -7.52 6.90 5.17
C PHE A 44 -7.01 7.93 4.15
N VAL A 45 -6.20 8.91 4.58
CA VAL A 45 -5.69 9.98 3.71
C VAL A 45 -4.79 9.45 2.59
N ASN A 46 -3.95 8.44 2.85
CA ASN A 46 -3.14 7.85 1.77
C ASN A 46 -4.02 7.08 0.78
N TYR A 47 -4.95 6.27 1.26
CA TYR A 47 -5.83 5.48 0.38
C TYR A 47 -6.73 6.39 -0.45
N SER A 48 -7.32 7.44 0.14
CA SER A 48 -8.11 8.42 -0.59
C SER A 48 -7.28 9.19 -1.62
N PHE A 49 -6.01 9.47 -1.33
CA PHE A 49 -5.10 10.12 -2.27
C PHE A 49 -4.81 9.24 -3.48
N PHE A 50 -4.47 7.98 -3.27
CA PHE A 50 -4.23 7.05 -4.39
C PHE A 50 -5.49 6.73 -5.18
N PHE A 51 -6.63 6.56 -4.50
CA PHE A 51 -7.91 6.37 -5.16
C PHE A 51 -8.25 7.58 -6.04
N TYR A 52 -8.06 8.80 -5.51
CA TYR A 52 -8.20 10.03 -6.27
C TYR A 52 -7.31 10.05 -7.52
N LEU A 53 -6.01 9.74 -7.39
CA LEU A 53 -5.09 9.71 -8.53
C LEU A 53 -5.51 8.69 -9.59
N LEU A 54 -6.01 7.52 -9.17
CA LEU A 54 -6.53 6.49 -10.08
C LEU A 54 -7.77 6.99 -10.82
N CYS A 55 -8.72 7.60 -10.11
CA CYS A 55 -9.89 8.22 -10.71
C CYS A 55 -9.50 9.32 -11.70
N ALA A 56 -8.57 10.20 -11.33
CA ALA A 56 -8.09 11.26 -12.21
C ALA A 56 -7.44 10.69 -13.47
N TYR A 57 -6.59 9.67 -13.32
CA TYR A 57 -5.98 8.97 -14.45
C TYR A 57 -7.04 8.37 -15.39
N PHE A 58 -8.03 7.65 -14.87
CA PHE A 58 -9.07 7.05 -15.71
C PHE A 58 -10.00 8.08 -16.34
N LEU A 59 -10.37 9.15 -15.64
CA LEU A 59 -11.15 10.24 -16.21
C LEU A 59 -10.43 10.91 -17.40
N ILE A 60 -9.10 11.02 -17.34
CA ILE A 60 -8.29 11.64 -18.40
C ILE A 60 -7.96 10.67 -19.54
N ILE A 61 -7.91 9.36 -19.30
CA ILE A 61 -7.49 8.38 -20.31
C ILE A 61 -8.67 7.68 -20.98
N LEU A 62 -9.77 7.44 -20.27
CA LEU A 62 -10.91 6.69 -20.77
C LEU A 62 -11.98 7.60 -21.42
N PRO A 63 -12.82 7.04 -22.31
CA PRO A 63 -12.76 5.69 -22.87
C PRO A 63 -11.68 5.53 -23.95
N LEU A 64 -11.16 4.30 -24.11
CA LEU A 64 -10.17 3.97 -25.14
C LEU A 64 -10.86 3.68 -26.48
N PRO A 65 -10.55 4.42 -27.57
CA PRO A 65 -11.09 4.13 -28.89
C PRO A 65 -10.47 2.88 -29.53
N THR A 66 -11.10 2.34 -30.57
CA THR A 66 -10.54 1.22 -31.34
C THR A 66 -9.30 1.68 -32.13
N ARG A 67 -8.36 0.75 -32.35
CA ARG A 67 -7.13 1.06 -33.10
C ARG A 67 -7.38 1.54 -34.52
N SER A 68 -8.38 0.98 -35.20
CA SER A 68 -8.78 1.41 -36.55
C SER A 68 -9.32 2.83 -36.58
N ALA A 69 -10.12 3.22 -35.58
CA ALA A 69 -10.62 4.59 -35.47
C ALA A 69 -9.48 5.60 -35.28
N VAL A 70 -8.50 5.29 -34.42
CA VAL A 70 -7.34 6.15 -34.20
C VAL A 70 -6.44 6.25 -35.43
N ALA A 71 -6.26 5.15 -36.17
CA ALA A 71 -5.48 5.15 -37.41
C ALA A 71 -6.11 6.04 -38.50
N ALA A 72 -7.44 6.18 -38.50
CA ALA A 72 -8.17 7.03 -39.45
C ALA A 72 -8.17 8.53 -39.10
N LEU A 73 -7.69 8.93 -37.92
CA LEU A 73 -7.68 10.33 -37.52
C LEU A 73 -6.73 11.15 -38.40
N THR A 74 -7.18 12.36 -38.78
CA THR A 74 -6.39 13.38 -39.50
C THR A 74 -6.19 14.66 -38.68
N THR A 75 -6.71 14.70 -37.46
CA THR A 75 -6.62 15.86 -36.54
C THR A 75 -5.16 16.20 -36.20
N PRO A 76 -4.87 17.43 -35.74
CA PRO A 76 -3.57 17.78 -35.17
C PRO A 76 -3.19 16.87 -33.99
N LYS A 77 -1.88 16.72 -33.75
CA LYS A 77 -1.37 15.92 -32.62
C LYS A 77 -1.17 16.75 -31.35
N TYR A 78 -0.94 18.05 -31.50
CA TYR A 78 -0.69 18.97 -30.41
C TYR A 78 -1.29 20.36 -30.70
N ASN A 79 -1.70 21.05 -29.64
CA ASN A 79 -1.94 22.48 -29.59
C ASN A 79 -0.91 23.12 -28.65
N LEU A 80 -0.10 24.03 -29.18
CA LEU A 80 0.91 24.77 -28.41
C LEU A 80 0.57 26.26 -28.25
N HIS A 81 -0.61 26.69 -28.72
CA HIS A 81 -1.06 28.07 -28.57
C HIS A 81 -1.75 28.23 -27.22
N PRO A 82 -1.16 28.98 -26.28
CA PRO A 82 -1.78 29.18 -24.98
C PRO A 82 -2.98 30.13 -25.08
N LEU A 83 -3.91 29.98 -24.15
CA LEU A 83 -5.11 30.79 -23.94
C LEU A 83 -6.19 30.67 -25.02
N LEU A 84 -6.18 29.61 -25.84
CA LEU A 84 -7.30 29.31 -26.75
C LEU A 84 -8.59 29.02 -25.97
N VAL A 85 -8.46 28.48 -24.76
CA VAL A 85 -9.58 28.31 -23.82
C VAL A 85 -10.37 29.60 -23.59
N CYS A 86 -9.70 30.77 -23.58
CA CYS A 86 -10.37 32.05 -23.40
C CYS A 86 -11.23 32.41 -24.62
N HIS A 87 -10.78 32.04 -25.82
CA HIS A 87 -11.55 32.20 -27.05
C HIS A 87 -12.78 31.28 -27.04
N ALA A 88 -12.59 30.00 -26.70
CA ALA A 88 -13.70 29.04 -26.59
C ALA A 88 -14.75 29.48 -25.55
N PHE A 89 -14.31 30.06 -24.43
CA PHE A 89 -15.23 30.63 -23.44
C PHE A 89 -15.98 31.85 -23.98
N ARG A 90 -15.31 32.76 -24.70
CA ARG A 90 -15.96 33.94 -25.29
C ARG A 90 -17.02 33.54 -26.33
N GLU A 91 -16.77 32.49 -27.10
CA GLU A 91 -17.72 31.95 -28.08
C GLU A 91 -19.00 31.38 -27.46
N THR A 92 -19.03 31.14 -26.14
CA THR A 92 -20.27 30.77 -25.45
C THR A 92 -21.32 31.89 -25.40
N GLY A 93 -20.93 33.14 -25.71
CA GLY A 93 -21.82 34.29 -25.65
C GLY A 93 -22.15 34.77 -24.23
N PHE A 94 -21.37 34.35 -23.22
CA PHE A 94 -21.57 34.74 -21.83
C PHE A 94 -21.55 36.26 -21.64
N SER A 95 -22.57 36.79 -20.95
CA SER A 95 -22.64 38.20 -20.56
C SER A 95 -23.09 38.34 -19.11
N LEU A 96 -22.28 39.04 -18.30
CA LEU A 96 -22.63 39.37 -16.92
C LEU A 96 -23.91 40.22 -16.82
N ALA A 97 -24.18 41.05 -17.83
CA ALA A 97 -25.36 41.91 -17.87
C ALA A 97 -26.64 41.18 -18.28
N ASN A 98 -26.51 39.99 -18.88
CA ASN A 98 -27.66 39.20 -19.36
C ASN A 98 -27.70 37.84 -18.68
N THR A 99 -28.51 37.74 -17.62
CA THR A 99 -28.68 36.51 -16.81
C THR A 99 -29.20 35.33 -17.63
N ALA A 100 -29.91 35.56 -18.74
CA ALA A 100 -30.39 34.50 -19.62
C ALA A 100 -29.23 33.70 -20.26
N THR A 101 -28.02 34.28 -20.32
CA THR A 101 -26.83 33.61 -20.88
C THR A 101 -26.15 32.66 -19.88
N TRP A 102 -26.41 32.80 -18.57
CA TRP A 102 -25.62 32.11 -17.53
C TRP A 102 -25.81 30.60 -17.55
N ILE A 103 -27.07 30.14 -17.50
CA ILE A 103 -27.38 28.69 -17.53
C ILE A 103 -26.90 28.05 -18.85
N PRO A 104 -27.19 28.62 -20.05
CA PRO A 104 -26.65 28.10 -21.30
C PRO A 104 -25.12 27.98 -21.30
N THR A 105 -24.39 28.99 -20.78
CA THR A 105 -22.92 28.93 -20.71
C THR A 105 -22.44 27.76 -19.86
N LEU A 106 -23.10 27.42 -18.74
CA LEU A 106 -22.72 26.26 -17.90
C LEU A 106 -22.84 24.92 -18.64
N HIS A 107 -23.68 24.85 -19.68
CA HIS A 107 -23.85 23.69 -20.53
C HIS A 107 -22.95 23.72 -21.78
N ALA A 108 -22.26 24.83 -22.04
CA ALA A 108 -21.41 24.97 -23.21
C ALA A 108 -20.04 24.28 -23.01
N PRO A 109 -19.50 23.60 -24.05
CA PRO A 109 -18.17 22.96 -23.96
C PRO A 109 -17.05 23.93 -23.56
N GLY A 110 -17.11 25.18 -24.07
CA GLY A 110 -16.15 26.24 -23.76
C GLY A 110 -16.09 26.65 -22.28
N PHE A 111 -17.08 26.26 -21.47
CA PHE A 111 -17.03 26.38 -20.00
C PHE A 111 -16.73 25.05 -19.32
N GLN A 112 -17.40 23.97 -19.73
CA GLN A 112 -17.35 22.69 -19.04
C GLN A 112 -15.94 22.08 -19.03
N GLN A 113 -15.26 22.01 -20.18
CA GLN A 113 -13.93 21.39 -20.25
C GLN A 113 -12.92 22.14 -19.35
N PRO A 114 -12.81 23.48 -19.42
CA PRO A 114 -11.91 24.22 -18.54
C PRO A 114 -12.26 24.08 -17.06
N PHE A 115 -13.54 24.18 -16.74
CA PHE A 115 -14.02 24.05 -15.36
C PHE A 115 -13.67 22.69 -14.77
N PHE A 116 -13.94 21.60 -15.50
CA PHE A 116 -13.67 20.25 -15.00
C PHE A 116 -12.17 19.94 -14.91
N ASN A 117 -11.32 20.46 -15.80
CA ASN A 117 -9.85 20.31 -15.68
C ASN A 117 -9.33 20.97 -14.40
N VAL A 118 -9.80 22.18 -14.09
CA VAL A 118 -9.48 22.86 -12.84
C VAL A 118 -9.98 22.05 -11.63
N VAL A 119 -11.26 21.64 -11.63
CA VAL A 119 -11.84 20.86 -10.51
C VAL A 119 -11.13 19.53 -10.29
N LEU A 120 -10.76 18.84 -11.36
CA LEU A 120 -10.10 17.54 -11.31
C LEU A 120 -8.79 17.57 -10.52
N THR A 121 -8.07 18.69 -10.58
CA THR A 121 -6.72 18.84 -9.98
C THR A 121 -6.73 19.59 -8.65
N MET A 122 -7.84 20.22 -8.25
CA MET A 122 -7.98 20.82 -6.92
C MET A 122 -7.66 19.86 -5.77
N PRO A 123 -8.16 18.60 -5.74
CA PRO A 123 -7.82 17.69 -4.65
C PRO A 123 -6.31 17.43 -4.53
N PHE A 124 -5.58 17.37 -5.65
CA PHE A 124 -4.13 17.19 -5.63
C PHE A 124 -3.44 18.34 -4.88
N GLY A 125 -3.75 19.58 -5.23
CA GLY A 125 -3.28 20.77 -4.52
C GLY A 125 -3.60 20.76 -3.03
N PHE A 126 -4.82 20.32 -2.70
CA PHE A 126 -5.26 20.16 -1.32
C PHE A 126 -4.39 19.17 -0.55
N TYR A 127 -4.13 17.98 -1.09
CA TYR A 127 -3.26 16.98 -0.47
C TYR A 127 -1.83 17.49 -0.32
N LEU A 128 -1.31 18.21 -1.31
CA LEU A 128 0.03 18.78 -1.26
C LEU A 128 0.18 19.77 -0.09
N HIS A 129 -0.81 20.64 0.13
CA HIS A 129 -0.84 21.54 1.28
C HIS A 129 -1.05 20.77 2.59
N TYR A 130 -2.15 20.04 2.70
CA TYR A 130 -2.63 19.47 3.96
C TYR A 130 -1.74 18.33 4.47
N TYR A 131 -1.49 17.34 3.62
CA TYR A 131 -0.83 16.09 4.00
C TYR A 131 0.67 16.13 3.73
N PHE A 132 1.10 16.54 2.54
CA PHE A 132 2.52 16.55 2.17
C PHE A 132 3.28 17.82 2.59
N LYS A 133 2.59 18.83 3.13
CA LYS A 133 3.17 20.10 3.63
C LYS A 133 4.09 20.79 2.61
N ARG A 134 3.73 20.74 1.34
CA ARG A 134 4.45 21.43 0.26
C ARG A 134 4.07 22.90 0.22
N GLY A 135 5.05 23.77 -0.05
CA GLY A 135 4.80 25.19 -0.31
C GLY A 135 4.09 25.41 -1.64
N ILE A 136 3.59 26.62 -1.87
CA ILE A 136 2.83 26.97 -3.08
C ILE A 136 3.63 26.73 -4.36
N ILE A 137 4.91 27.15 -4.41
CA ILE A 137 5.77 26.96 -5.59
C ILE A 137 5.94 25.48 -5.91
N SER A 138 6.29 24.66 -4.91
CA SER A 138 6.39 23.20 -5.11
C SER A 138 5.06 22.60 -5.54
N SER A 139 3.93 23.14 -5.08
CA SER A 139 2.61 22.62 -5.42
C SER A 139 2.21 22.98 -6.85
N ILE A 140 2.54 24.18 -7.32
CA ILE A 140 2.42 24.58 -8.73
C ILE A 140 3.25 23.64 -9.60
N LEU A 141 4.54 23.46 -9.28
CA LEU A 141 5.44 22.61 -10.06
C LEU A 141 4.97 21.15 -10.10
N LEU A 142 4.55 20.58 -8.96
CA LEU A 142 4.05 19.22 -8.91
C LEU A 142 2.73 19.06 -9.67
N SER A 143 1.85 20.06 -9.63
CA SER A 143 0.58 20.04 -10.38
C SER A 143 0.83 20.14 -11.88
N PHE A 144 1.78 20.98 -12.29
CA PHE A 144 2.26 21.03 -13.67
C PHE A 144 2.85 19.69 -14.10
N CYS A 145 3.74 19.07 -13.31
CA CYS A 145 4.30 17.75 -13.61
C CYS A 145 3.23 16.67 -13.71
N LEU A 146 2.20 16.71 -12.84
CA LEU A 146 1.07 15.78 -12.91
C LEU A 146 0.28 15.98 -14.21
N SER A 147 0.00 17.23 -14.58
CA SER A 147 -0.67 17.51 -15.86
C SER A 147 0.18 17.08 -17.05
N LEU A 148 1.47 17.39 -17.02
CA LEU A 148 2.42 17.01 -18.07
C LEU A 148 2.50 15.49 -18.21
N PHE A 149 2.48 14.76 -17.09
CA PHE A 149 2.41 13.30 -17.12
C PHE A 149 1.18 12.83 -17.93
N PHE A 150 0.00 13.37 -17.66
CA PHE A 150 -1.22 13.00 -18.40
C PHE A 150 -1.13 13.34 -19.89
N GLU A 151 -0.69 14.56 -20.21
CA GLU A 151 -0.54 15.01 -21.60
C GLU A 151 0.50 14.17 -22.36
N LEU A 152 1.62 13.81 -21.74
CA LEU A 152 2.63 12.93 -22.33
C LEU A 152 2.11 11.50 -22.49
N THR A 153 1.32 10.99 -21.55
CA THR A 153 0.65 9.70 -21.67
C THR A 153 -0.24 9.67 -22.91
N GLN A 154 -1.01 10.73 -23.18
CA GLN A 154 -1.85 10.80 -24.38
C GLN A 154 -1.03 11.03 -25.66
N LEU A 155 -0.07 11.96 -25.65
CA LEU A 155 0.81 12.29 -26.77
C LEU A 155 1.67 11.10 -27.20
N SER A 156 2.01 10.21 -26.28
CA SER A 156 2.70 8.96 -26.62
C SER A 156 1.83 7.98 -27.41
N GLY A 157 0.54 8.26 -27.60
CA GLY A 157 -0.42 7.29 -28.12
C GLY A 157 -0.55 6.11 -27.16
N LEU A 158 -0.66 6.43 -25.86
CA LEU A 158 -0.61 5.54 -24.71
C LEU A 158 0.48 4.46 -24.83
N TYR A 159 1.73 4.94 -24.84
CA TYR A 159 2.94 4.12 -24.83
C TYR A 159 3.07 3.18 -26.03
N GLY A 160 2.65 3.65 -27.21
CA GLY A 160 2.76 2.91 -28.47
C GLY A 160 1.65 1.90 -28.72
N LEU A 161 0.60 1.86 -27.88
CA LEU A 161 -0.59 1.07 -28.14
C LEU A 161 -1.32 1.54 -29.43
N TYR A 162 -1.23 2.83 -29.73
CA TYR A 162 -1.79 3.44 -30.93
C TYR A 162 -0.69 4.01 -31.84
N VAL A 163 -0.95 3.99 -33.15
CA VAL A 163 -0.04 4.53 -34.18
C VAL A 163 0.12 6.06 -34.07
N ARG A 164 -0.83 6.74 -33.42
CA ARG A 164 -0.83 8.18 -33.16
C ARG A 164 -1.60 8.51 -31.88
N PRO A 165 -1.44 9.72 -31.31
CA PRO A 165 -2.28 10.20 -30.20
C PRO A 165 -3.76 10.10 -30.57
N TYR A 166 -4.56 9.58 -29.65
CA TYR A 166 -6.02 9.50 -29.78
C TYR A 166 -6.72 10.73 -29.16
N ARG A 167 -5.99 11.52 -28.37
CA ARG A 167 -6.37 12.86 -27.88
C ARG A 167 -5.26 13.85 -28.23
N LEU A 168 -5.66 15.11 -28.38
CA LEU A 168 -4.77 16.22 -28.68
C LEU A 168 -3.95 16.55 -27.42
N PHE A 169 -2.63 16.68 -27.53
CA PHE A 169 -1.83 17.29 -26.46
C PHE A 169 -2.17 18.78 -26.40
N ASP A 170 -2.57 19.30 -25.24
CA ASP A 170 -3.01 20.70 -25.13
C ASP A 170 -2.27 21.47 -24.03
N VAL A 171 -1.60 22.56 -24.41
CA VAL A 171 -0.95 23.48 -23.45
C VAL A 171 -1.96 24.16 -22.54
N ASP A 172 -3.19 24.38 -23.00
CA ASP A 172 -4.23 24.94 -22.14
C ASP A 172 -4.64 23.98 -21.02
N ASP A 173 -4.63 22.67 -21.29
CA ASP A 173 -4.90 21.66 -20.26
C ASP A 173 -3.81 21.67 -19.18
N LEU A 174 -2.53 21.88 -19.55
CA LEU A 174 -1.44 22.11 -18.60
C LEU A 174 -1.71 23.32 -17.69
N LEU A 175 -2.14 24.44 -18.28
CA LEU A 175 -2.42 25.68 -17.55
C LEU A 175 -3.63 25.51 -16.60
N LEU A 176 -4.71 24.90 -17.08
CA LEU A 176 -5.94 24.68 -16.32
C LEU A 176 -5.72 23.72 -15.15
N ASN A 177 -5.05 22.59 -15.39
CA ASN A 177 -4.73 21.62 -14.35
C ASN A 177 -3.74 22.17 -13.31
N THR A 178 -2.76 22.97 -13.75
CA THR A 178 -1.86 23.66 -12.82
C THR A 178 -2.63 24.68 -11.98
N THR A 179 -3.57 25.41 -12.60
CA THR A 179 -4.44 26.36 -11.91
C THR A 179 -5.34 25.66 -10.89
N GLY A 180 -5.92 24.51 -11.25
CA GLY A 180 -6.71 23.70 -10.33
C GLY A 180 -5.92 23.24 -9.11
N GLY A 181 -4.71 22.71 -9.32
CA GLY A 181 -3.80 22.38 -8.21
C GLY A 181 -3.41 23.59 -7.35
N THR A 182 -3.25 24.77 -7.96
CA THR A 182 -2.98 26.02 -7.24
C THR A 182 -4.18 26.44 -6.38
N ILE A 183 -5.39 26.44 -6.95
CA ILE A 183 -6.64 26.74 -6.24
C ILE A 183 -6.84 25.76 -5.09
N GLY A 184 -6.66 24.46 -5.35
CA GLY A 184 -6.74 23.40 -4.35
C GLY A 184 -5.82 23.63 -3.15
N TRP A 185 -4.60 24.08 -3.42
CA TRP A 185 -3.65 24.44 -2.36
C TRP A 185 -4.10 25.68 -1.57
N LEU A 186 -4.59 26.72 -2.26
CA LEU A 186 -5.05 27.97 -1.65
C LEU A 186 -6.29 27.78 -0.77
N ILE A 187 -7.19 26.89 -1.16
CA ILE A 187 -8.40 26.62 -0.39
C ILE A 187 -8.15 25.68 0.81
N ALA A 188 -7.07 24.90 0.78
CA ALA A 188 -6.81 23.89 1.80
C ALA A 188 -6.84 24.40 3.24
N PRO A 189 -6.21 25.55 3.58
CA PRO A 189 -6.27 26.14 4.92
C PRO A 189 -7.70 26.28 5.47
N PHE A 190 -8.67 26.65 4.64
CA PHE A 190 -10.07 26.86 5.07
C PHE A 190 -10.76 25.58 5.55
N PHE A 191 -10.23 24.40 5.20
CA PHE A 191 -10.76 23.11 5.65
C PHE A 191 -9.88 22.44 6.70
N THR A 192 -8.68 22.96 7.00
CA THR A 192 -7.75 22.32 7.95
C THR A 192 -8.30 22.23 9.37
N TRP A 193 -9.24 23.09 9.76
CA TRP A 193 -9.89 23.04 11.07
C TRP A 193 -10.77 21.79 11.28
N LEU A 194 -11.31 21.21 10.20
CA LEU A 194 -12.09 19.97 10.22
C LEU A 194 -11.22 18.73 10.32
N LEU A 195 -9.92 18.86 10.01
CA LEU A 195 -9.02 17.73 9.80
C LEU A 195 -8.01 17.61 10.95
N PRO A 196 -7.61 16.38 11.34
CA PRO A 196 -6.58 16.16 12.33
C PRO A 196 -5.25 16.84 11.97
N SER A 197 -4.72 17.65 12.88
CA SER A 197 -3.39 18.23 12.70
C SER A 197 -2.29 17.15 12.74
N ARG A 198 -1.16 17.42 12.06
CA ARG A 198 -0.01 16.52 12.05
C ARG A 198 0.52 16.24 13.46
N GLU A 199 0.49 17.23 14.34
CA GLU A 199 0.90 17.09 15.74
C GLU A 199 0.00 16.13 16.51
N LYS A 200 -1.33 16.23 16.33
CA LYS A 200 -2.27 15.28 16.93
C LYS A 200 -2.03 13.86 16.43
N ILE A 201 -1.77 13.69 15.13
CA ILE A 201 -1.43 12.40 14.53
C ILE A 201 -0.11 11.87 15.09
N ALA A 202 0.92 12.71 15.18
CA ALA A 202 2.23 12.34 15.71
C ALA A 202 2.16 11.93 17.19
N ALA A 203 1.43 12.69 18.02
CA ALA A 203 1.21 12.36 19.42
C ALA A 203 0.43 11.04 19.59
N ALA A 204 -0.58 10.79 18.74
CA ALA A 204 -1.31 9.53 18.73
C ALA A 204 -0.41 8.35 18.34
N ASN A 205 0.45 8.52 17.33
CA ASN A 205 1.41 7.50 16.90
C ASN A 205 2.45 7.22 17.98
N ALA A 206 3.00 8.23 18.65
CA ALA A 206 3.97 8.06 19.72
C ALA A 206 3.43 7.20 20.87
N LYS A 207 2.15 7.41 21.27
CA LYS A 207 1.47 6.59 22.28
C LYS A 207 1.30 5.13 21.87
N GLN A 208 1.25 4.84 20.57
CA GLN A 208 1.03 3.50 20.03
C GLN A 208 2.33 2.83 19.57
N ALA A 209 3.43 3.57 19.43
CA ALA A 209 4.67 3.08 18.85
C ALA A 209 5.31 1.91 19.63
N THR A 210 5.04 1.81 20.92
CA THR A 210 5.51 0.72 21.79
C THR A 210 4.62 -0.51 21.73
N ARG A 211 3.37 -0.37 21.27
CA ARG A 211 2.43 -1.48 21.12
C ARG A 211 2.72 -2.24 19.83
N VAL A 212 2.85 -3.56 19.96
CA VAL A 212 3.06 -4.46 18.82
C VAL A 212 1.72 -5.04 18.39
N GLY A 213 1.06 -4.38 17.44
CA GLY A 213 -0.19 -4.87 16.84
C GLY A 213 0.04 -5.99 15.81
N LEU A 214 -1.03 -6.75 15.56
CA LEU A 214 -1.03 -7.86 14.60
C LEU A 214 -0.64 -7.39 13.19
N ILE A 215 -1.19 -6.28 12.71
CA ILE A 215 -0.88 -5.71 11.39
C ILE A 215 0.62 -5.40 11.26
N ARG A 216 1.28 -4.92 12.32
CA ARG A 216 2.73 -4.63 12.32
C ARG A 216 3.56 -5.90 12.16
N ARG A 217 3.17 -6.97 12.87
CA ARG A 217 3.79 -8.30 12.77
C ARG A 217 3.62 -8.88 11.37
N TRP A 218 2.41 -8.80 10.80
CA TRP A 218 2.12 -9.22 9.43
C TRP A 218 2.90 -8.42 8.39
N THR A 219 3.06 -7.12 8.60
CA THR A 219 3.88 -6.27 7.72
C THR A 219 5.33 -6.77 7.69
N ALA A 220 5.93 -7.06 8.86
CA ALA A 220 7.28 -7.63 8.93
C ALA A 220 7.37 -8.97 8.21
N PHE A 221 6.42 -9.86 8.50
CA PHE A 221 6.35 -11.19 7.94
C PHE A 221 6.23 -11.17 6.40
N LEU A 222 5.38 -10.31 5.84
CA LEU A 222 5.23 -10.15 4.40
C LEU A 222 6.49 -9.59 3.73
N ILE A 223 7.22 -8.69 4.39
CA ILE A 223 8.52 -8.19 3.90
C ILE A 223 9.54 -9.32 3.83
N ASP A 224 9.65 -10.12 4.89
CA ASP A 224 10.59 -11.26 4.92
C ASP A 224 10.27 -12.26 3.79
N TRP A 225 8.99 -12.61 3.59
CA TRP A 225 8.57 -13.49 2.50
C TRP A 225 8.75 -12.90 1.12
N LEU A 226 8.55 -11.59 0.94
CA LEU A 226 8.83 -10.93 -0.33
C LEU A 226 10.32 -11.01 -0.67
N ILE A 227 11.20 -10.77 0.30
CA ILE A 227 12.65 -10.86 0.12
C ILE A 227 13.05 -12.31 -0.22
N ILE A 228 12.56 -13.29 0.53
CA ILE A 228 12.84 -14.70 0.28
C ILE A 228 12.35 -15.12 -1.10
N GLY A 229 11.12 -14.75 -1.47
CA GLY A 229 10.53 -15.10 -2.76
C GLY A 229 11.32 -14.51 -3.94
N VAL A 230 11.68 -13.22 -3.86
CA VAL A 230 12.49 -12.57 -4.90
C VAL A 230 13.89 -13.18 -4.99
N ALA A 231 14.56 -13.40 -3.85
CA ALA A 231 15.88 -14.01 -3.83
C ALA A 231 15.87 -15.45 -4.35
N ALA A 232 14.89 -16.26 -3.93
CA ALA A 232 14.74 -17.64 -4.37
C ALA A 232 14.43 -17.72 -5.87
N LEU A 233 13.54 -16.88 -6.39
CA LEU A 233 13.23 -16.81 -7.82
C LEU A 233 14.47 -16.38 -8.62
N PHE A 234 15.20 -15.38 -8.16
CA PHE A 234 16.41 -14.91 -8.84
C PHE A 234 17.48 -16.01 -8.93
N VAL A 235 17.74 -16.70 -7.82
CA VAL A 235 18.71 -17.81 -7.79
C VAL A 235 18.24 -18.98 -8.65
N TYR A 236 16.95 -19.32 -8.60
CA TYR A 236 16.35 -20.36 -9.43
C TYR A 236 16.55 -20.08 -10.92
N LEU A 237 16.21 -18.87 -11.39
CA LEU A 237 16.34 -18.49 -12.80
C LEU A 237 17.80 -18.49 -13.28
N ILE A 238 18.75 -18.08 -12.42
CA ILE A 238 20.18 -18.18 -12.73
C ILE A 238 20.62 -19.65 -12.78
N GLY A 239 20.13 -20.47 -11.85
CA GLY A 239 20.39 -21.90 -11.81
C GLY A 239 19.96 -22.58 -13.11
N GLU A 240 18.73 -22.32 -13.55
CA GLU A 240 18.21 -22.82 -14.84
C GLU A 240 19.06 -22.35 -16.02
N LEU A 241 19.45 -21.06 -16.06
CA LEU A 241 20.30 -20.51 -17.12
C LEU A 241 21.68 -21.19 -17.19
N LEU A 242 22.22 -21.61 -16.04
CA LEU A 242 23.51 -22.30 -15.92
C LEU A 242 23.38 -23.83 -16.05
N GLY A 243 22.17 -24.36 -16.25
CA GLY A 243 21.92 -25.80 -16.41
C GLY A 243 21.87 -26.60 -15.10
N PHE A 244 21.64 -25.95 -13.96
CA PHE A 244 21.43 -26.63 -12.68
C PHE A 244 19.96 -27.04 -12.51
N GLU A 245 19.70 -28.34 -12.36
CA GLU A 245 18.38 -28.85 -11.98
C GLU A 245 18.17 -28.71 -10.48
N THR A 246 17.54 -27.62 -10.06
CA THR A 246 17.19 -27.37 -8.66
C THR A 246 15.72 -26.97 -8.55
N SER A 247 15.06 -27.31 -7.44
CA SER A 247 13.67 -26.92 -7.21
C SER A 247 13.58 -25.54 -6.58
N LEU A 248 12.59 -24.74 -6.97
CA LEU A 248 12.30 -23.45 -6.33
C LEU A 248 12.05 -23.60 -4.82
N THR A 249 11.41 -24.71 -4.42
CA THR A 249 11.20 -25.09 -3.01
C THR A 249 12.50 -25.15 -2.20
N LEU A 250 13.59 -25.69 -2.78
CA LEU A 250 14.89 -25.76 -2.11
C LEU A 250 15.39 -24.35 -1.79
N TRP A 251 15.33 -23.45 -2.77
CA TRP A 251 15.78 -22.07 -2.62
C TRP A 251 14.93 -21.26 -1.63
N VAL A 252 13.61 -21.49 -1.61
CA VAL A 252 12.73 -20.92 -0.59
C VAL A 252 13.11 -21.42 0.82
N SER A 253 13.37 -22.73 0.96
CA SER A 253 13.75 -23.33 2.25
C SER A 253 15.09 -22.81 2.75
N LEU A 254 16.08 -22.71 1.87
CA LEU A 254 17.37 -22.07 2.17
C LEU A 254 17.21 -20.58 2.49
N GLY A 255 16.31 -19.89 1.78
CA GLY A 255 15.98 -18.49 2.05
C GLY A 255 15.45 -18.28 3.46
N VAL A 256 14.59 -19.15 3.98
CA VAL A 256 14.12 -19.10 5.38
C VAL A 256 15.29 -19.27 6.35
N LEU A 257 16.22 -20.18 6.09
CA LEU A 257 17.41 -20.36 6.93
C LEU A 257 18.28 -19.09 6.93
N ILE A 258 18.54 -18.53 5.74
CA ILE A 258 19.48 -17.42 5.53
C ILE A 258 18.90 -16.06 5.95
N PHE A 259 17.63 -15.79 5.66
CA PHE A 259 17.01 -14.47 5.87
C PHE A 259 16.20 -14.37 7.16
N ILE A 260 15.86 -15.50 7.80
CA ILE A 260 15.09 -15.51 9.05
C ILE A 260 15.91 -16.09 10.20
N LEU A 261 16.22 -17.39 10.13
CA LEU A 261 16.84 -18.10 11.27
C LEU A 261 18.22 -17.54 11.64
N LEU A 262 19.10 -17.35 10.66
CA LEU A 262 20.43 -16.78 10.89
C LEU A 262 20.34 -15.34 11.43
N PRO A 263 19.58 -14.41 10.81
CA PRO A 263 19.44 -13.05 11.33
C PRO A 263 18.84 -12.96 12.73
N GLU A 264 17.85 -13.80 13.05
CA GLU A 264 17.27 -13.80 14.40
C GLU A 264 18.26 -14.28 15.45
N GLY A 265 19.05 -15.31 15.17
CA GLY A 265 20.06 -15.80 16.11
C GLY A 265 21.26 -14.85 16.25
N LEU A 266 21.73 -14.26 15.14
CA LEU A 266 22.96 -13.45 15.11
C LEU A 266 22.73 -11.97 15.41
N PHE A 267 21.55 -11.43 15.12
CA PHE A 267 21.27 -10.00 15.23
C PHE A 267 20.18 -9.67 16.27
N ASN A 268 20.29 -10.29 17.45
CA ASN A 268 19.45 -10.01 18.62
C ASN A 268 17.95 -10.21 18.36
N GLY A 269 17.56 -11.22 17.58
CA GLY A 269 16.16 -11.51 17.28
C GLY A 269 15.55 -10.59 16.23
N ARG A 270 16.32 -10.16 15.21
CA ARG A 270 15.85 -9.22 14.19
C ARG A 270 16.13 -9.71 12.76
N THR A 271 15.06 -10.01 12.02
CA THR A 271 15.06 -10.17 10.55
C THR A 271 15.07 -8.82 9.84
N ILE A 272 15.16 -8.84 8.50
CA ILE A 272 15.04 -7.63 7.68
C ILE A 272 13.64 -7.02 7.83
N GLY A 273 12.59 -7.84 7.75
CA GLY A 273 11.20 -7.43 7.94
C GLY A 273 10.95 -6.86 9.33
N LEU A 274 11.46 -7.50 10.38
CA LEU A 274 11.34 -6.97 11.75
C LEU A 274 12.04 -5.62 11.89
N ARG A 275 13.24 -5.43 11.33
CA ARG A 275 13.94 -4.13 11.33
C ARG A 275 13.16 -3.06 10.57
N ALA A 276 12.58 -3.41 9.42
CA ALA A 276 11.82 -2.48 8.60
C ALA A 276 10.70 -1.81 9.40
N VAL A 277 10.08 -2.54 10.33
CA VAL A 277 8.99 -2.02 11.18
C VAL A 277 9.38 -1.83 12.64
N HIS A 278 10.67 -1.75 12.98
CA HIS A 278 11.19 -1.56 14.35
C HIS A 278 10.65 -2.59 15.37
N LEU A 279 10.70 -3.87 15.02
CA LEU A 279 10.38 -4.97 15.90
C LEU A 279 11.62 -5.78 16.24
N GLN A 280 11.57 -6.44 17.38
CA GLN A 280 12.62 -7.33 17.86
C GLN A 280 12.02 -8.47 18.67
N ILE A 281 12.57 -9.67 18.52
CA ILE A 281 12.27 -10.84 19.34
C ILE A 281 13.17 -10.81 20.58
N GLN A 282 12.55 -10.97 21.75
CA GLN A 282 13.25 -11.16 23.01
C GLN A 282 12.62 -12.29 23.82
N THR A 283 13.32 -12.75 24.86
CA THR A 283 12.73 -13.66 25.84
C THR A 283 11.68 -12.93 26.67
N LEU A 284 10.86 -13.67 27.43
CA LEU A 284 9.92 -13.07 28.40
C LEU A 284 10.61 -12.17 29.44
N LYS A 285 11.93 -12.37 29.68
CA LYS A 285 12.77 -11.55 30.57
C LYS A 285 13.50 -10.42 29.84
N TRP A 286 13.13 -10.12 28.60
CA TRP A 286 13.73 -9.05 27.80
C TRP A 286 15.23 -9.25 27.52
N GLN A 287 15.64 -10.50 27.34
CA GLN A 287 17.00 -10.88 26.99
C GLN A 287 17.07 -11.38 25.54
N ARG A 288 18.29 -11.53 25.01
CA ARG A 288 18.51 -12.13 23.69
C ARG A 288 17.97 -13.58 23.69
N PRO A 289 17.16 -13.96 22.70
CA PRO A 289 16.63 -15.32 22.62
C PRO A 289 17.76 -16.31 22.32
N SER A 290 17.68 -17.51 22.89
CA SER A 290 18.61 -18.59 22.52
C SER A 290 18.25 -19.17 21.14
N TRP A 291 19.21 -19.87 20.51
CA TRP A 291 18.98 -20.56 19.23
C TRP A 291 17.81 -21.54 19.28
N SER A 292 17.64 -22.28 20.38
CA SER A 292 16.50 -23.21 20.53
C SER A 292 15.16 -22.48 20.53
N GLN A 293 15.08 -21.32 21.17
CA GLN A 293 13.85 -20.51 21.18
C GLN A 293 13.53 -19.95 19.80
N VAL A 294 14.55 -19.46 19.08
CA VAL A 294 14.44 -18.98 17.69
C VAL A 294 13.96 -20.10 16.77
N ILE A 295 14.55 -21.29 16.87
CA ILE A 295 14.16 -22.44 16.04
C ILE A 295 12.71 -22.86 16.34
N ILE A 296 12.34 -23.05 17.61
CA ILE A 296 10.98 -23.44 18.00
C ILE A 296 9.95 -22.42 17.48
N ARG A 297 10.23 -21.13 17.66
CA ARG A 297 9.36 -20.04 17.20
C ARG A 297 9.13 -20.12 15.69
N ASN A 298 10.21 -20.27 14.92
CA ASN A 298 10.15 -20.25 13.45
C ASN A 298 9.59 -21.55 12.86
N VAL A 299 9.81 -22.70 13.49
CA VAL A 299 9.16 -23.95 13.06
C VAL A 299 7.63 -23.84 13.17
N VAL A 300 7.13 -23.25 14.26
CA VAL A 300 5.69 -23.01 14.44
C VAL A 300 5.16 -21.96 13.46
N CYS A 301 5.92 -20.87 13.23
CA CYS A 301 5.47 -19.76 12.40
C CYS A 301 5.60 -20.03 10.89
N TYR A 302 6.75 -20.54 10.44
CA TYR A 302 7.10 -20.72 9.02
C TYR A 302 7.00 -22.19 8.57
N GLY A 303 7.24 -23.15 9.46
CA GLY A 303 7.23 -24.58 9.10
C GLY A 303 5.89 -25.02 8.52
N ALA A 304 4.77 -24.64 9.15
CA ALA A 304 3.43 -24.92 8.63
C ALA A 304 3.22 -24.36 7.20
N LEU A 305 3.74 -23.17 6.92
CA LEU A 305 3.59 -22.50 5.63
C LEU A 305 4.44 -23.12 4.52
N ILE A 306 5.70 -23.44 4.82
CA ILE A 306 6.61 -24.13 3.88
C ILE A 306 5.98 -25.47 3.44
N LEU A 307 5.35 -26.17 4.37
CA LEU A 307 4.76 -27.47 4.10
C LEU A 307 3.44 -27.36 3.35
N LEU A 308 2.58 -26.39 3.70
CA LEU A 308 1.42 -26.07 2.86
C LEU A 308 1.84 -25.74 1.43
N PHE A 309 2.89 -24.93 1.25
CA PHE A 309 3.42 -24.59 -0.07
C PHE A 309 3.93 -25.83 -0.82
N ASN A 310 4.67 -26.71 -0.15
CA ASN A 310 5.17 -27.94 -0.77
C ASN A 310 4.05 -28.93 -1.12
N SER A 311 3.05 -29.09 -0.25
CA SER A 311 1.87 -29.93 -0.53
C SER A 311 1.06 -29.38 -1.70
N PHE A 312 0.91 -28.06 -1.79
CA PHE A 312 0.23 -27.41 -2.91
C PHE A 312 1.01 -27.58 -4.23
N SER A 313 2.32 -27.38 -4.22
CA SER A 313 3.18 -27.60 -5.39
C SER A 313 3.16 -29.06 -5.86
N ALA A 314 3.18 -30.03 -4.94
CA ALA A 314 3.07 -31.45 -5.28
C ALA A 314 1.71 -31.79 -5.95
N LEU A 315 0.63 -31.20 -5.44
CA LEU A 315 -0.71 -31.34 -6.04
C LEU A 315 -0.76 -30.79 -7.48
N LEU A 316 -0.17 -29.60 -7.71
CA LEU A 316 -0.13 -28.99 -9.05
C LEU A 316 0.70 -29.81 -10.04
N ASN A 317 1.78 -30.43 -9.59
CA ASN A 317 2.66 -31.22 -10.43
C ASN A 317 2.16 -32.65 -10.70
N ASN A 318 0.95 -33.00 -10.22
CA ASN A 318 0.38 -34.36 -10.30
C ASN A 318 1.31 -35.45 -9.74
N GLU A 319 2.30 -35.07 -8.92
CA GLU A 319 3.09 -36.02 -8.16
C GLU A 319 2.24 -36.50 -6.98
N ALA A 320 1.54 -37.60 -7.19
CA ALA A 320 0.73 -38.29 -6.18
C ALA A 320 1.57 -38.94 -5.06
N ASN A 321 2.72 -38.36 -4.71
CA ASN A 321 3.57 -38.75 -3.59
C ASN A 321 3.02 -38.28 -2.22
N LEU A 322 1.89 -37.57 -2.19
CA LEU A 322 1.21 -37.18 -0.94
C LEU A 322 0.80 -38.40 -0.08
N SER A 323 0.70 -39.58 -0.70
CA SER A 323 0.43 -40.86 -0.05
C SER A 323 1.64 -41.47 0.68
N ALA A 324 2.87 -40.99 0.43
CA ALA A 324 4.08 -41.55 1.03
C ALA A 324 4.22 -41.23 2.53
N HIS A 325 3.62 -40.12 3.01
CA HIS A 325 3.75 -39.66 4.40
C HIS A 325 2.45 -39.05 4.98
N PRO A 326 1.35 -39.82 5.08
CA PRO A 326 0.04 -39.30 5.50
C PRO A 326 0.04 -38.71 6.91
N PHE A 327 0.82 -39.29 7.83
CA PHE A 327 0.96 -38.78 9.21
C PHE A 327 1.67 -37.43 9.27
N VAL A 328 2.65 -37.22 8.39
CA VAL A 328 3.39 -35.96 8.30
C VAL A 328 2.44 -34.88 7.80
N VAL A 329 1.75 -35.14 6.69
CA VAL A 329 0.75 -34.22 6.12
C VAL A 329 -0.37 -33.91 7.12
N GLY A 330 -0.91 -34.93 7.81
CA GLY A 330 -1.94 -34.77 8.83
C GLY A 330 -1.48 -33.92 10.01
N GLY A 331 -0.27 -34.16 10.54
CA GLY A 331 0.31 -33.37 11.61
C GLY A 331 0.48 -31.89 11.24
N PHE A 332 0.86 -31.60 10.01
CA PHE A 332 1.02 -30.23 9.53
C PHE A 332 -0.30 -29.53 9.21
N MET A 333 -1.31 -30.24 8.72
CA MET A 333 -2.67 -29.72 8.61
C MET A 333 -3.22 -29.31 9.98
N ILE A 334 -3.02 -30.14 11.00
CA ILE A 334 -3.40 -29.82 12.38
C ILE A 334 -2.65 -28.57 12.86
N LEU A 335 -1.34 -28.48 12.60
CA LEU A 335 -0.55 -27.30 12.96
C LEU A 335 -1.04 -26.03 12.23
N ALA A 336 -1.35 -26.12 10.93
CA ALA A 336 -1.88 -25.00 10.15
C ALA A 336 -3.23 -24.52 10.68
N ILE A 337 -4.14 -25.46 11.00
CA ILE A 337 -5.44 -25.16 11.63
C ILE A 337 -5.21 -24.50 13.01
N ALA A 338 -4.29 -25.04 13.81
CA ALA A 338 -3.95 -24.47 15.12
C ALA A 338 -3.41 -23.04 14.99
N CYS A 339 -2.52 -22.78 14.04
CA CYS A 339 -2.00 -21.44 13.75
C CYS A 339 -3.10 -20.49 13.25
N PHE A 340 -4.04 -20.98 12.44
CA PHE A 340 -5.18 -20.18 11.96
C PHE A 340 -6.13 -19.80 13.10
N ILE A 341 -6.49 -20.75 13.96
CA ILE A 341 -7.29 -20.49 15.16
C ILE A 341 -6.55 -19.51 16.07
N ASP A 342 -5.25 -19.72 16.31
CA ASP A 342 -4.43 -18.85 17.13
C ASP A 342 -4.36 -17.41 16.57
N PHE A 343 -4.33 -17.25 15.26
CA PHE A 343 -4.42 -15.96 14.59
C PHE A 343 -5.78 -15.27 14.82
N ILE A 344 -6.90 -16.00 14.73
CA ILE A 344 -8.24 -15.47 15.06
C ILE A 344 -8.31 -15.03 16.52
N LEU A 345 -7.78 -15.84 17.44
CA LEU A 345 -7.71 -15.51 18.87
C LEU A 345 -6.85 -14.26 19.11
N ALA A 346 -5.69 -14.15 18.45
CA ALA A 346 -4.82 -12.98 18.53
C ALA A 346 -5.46 -11.70 17.95
N HIS A 347 -6.37 -11.84 16.99
CA HIS A 347 -7.11 -10.71 16.43
C HIS A 347 -8.24 -10.24 17.36
N THR A 348 -8.92 -11.18 18.02
CA THR A 348 -10.12 -10.92 18.85
C THR A 348 -9.78 -10.52 20.28
N ILE A 349 -8.78 -11.17 20.89
CA ILE A 349 -8.42 -10.98 22.30
C ILE A 349 -7.20 -10.07 22.39
N LYS A 350 -7.35 -8.93 23.08
CA LYS A 350 -6.22 -8.01 23.33
C LYS A 350 -5.17 -8.70 24.21
N ALA A 351 -3.90 -8.52 23.83
CA ALA A 351 -2.75 -9.10 24.53
C ALA A 351 -2.70 -10.64 24.56
N TYR A 352 -3.41 -11.31 23.65
CA TYR A 352 -3.31 -12.76 23.50
C TYR A 352 -1.93 -13.15 22.94
N PRO A 353 -1.13 -13.95 23.69
CA PRO A 353 0.17 -14.40 23.22
C PRO A 353 0.00 -15.50 22.18
N MET A 354 0.62 -15.32 21.01
CA MET A 354 0.48 -16.28 19.91
C MET A 354 1.14 -17.62 20.26
N LEU A 355 0.73 -18.70 19.60
CA LEU A 355 1.21 -20.06 19.80
C LEU A 355 2.73 -20.15 19.75
N PHE A 356 3.35 -19.51 18.75
CA PHE A 356 4.81 -19.48 18.63
C PHE A 356 5.49 -18.73 19.79
N GLU A 357 4.84 -17.74 20.40
CA GLU A 357 5.36 -17.00 21.57
C GLU A 357 5.31 -17.88 22.82
N ARG A 358 4.18 -18.57 23.02
CA ARG A 358 3.96 -19.48 24.14
C ARG A 358 4.94 -20.65 24.13
N LEU A 359 5.10 -21.31 22.99
CA LEU A 359 5.96 -22.49 22.86
C LEU A 359 7.45 -22.15 22.94
N SER A 360 7.88 -21.03 22.36
CA SER A 360 9.29 -20.62 22.41
C SER A 360 9.66 -19.83 23.67
N LYS A 361 8.69 -19.42 24.49
CA LYS A 361 8.89 -18.50 25.62
C LYS A 361 9.57 -17.19 25.17
N THR A 362 9.15 -16.68 24.01
CA THR A 362 9.60 -15.40 23.44
C THR A 362 8.45 -14.44 23.30
N THR A 363 8.76 -13.16 23.16
CA THR A 363 7.81 -12.10 22.84
C THR A 363 8.40 -11.19 21.77
N THR A 364 7.54 -10.52 21.01
CA THR A 364 7.96 -9.47 20.09
C THR A 364 7.70 -8.11 20.72
N ILE A 365 8.77 -7.33 20.85
CA ILE A 365 8.74 -5.97 21.40
C ILE A 365 9.00 -4.94 20.30
N SER A 366 8.56 -3.70 20.54
CA SER A 366 8.94 -2.57 19.69
C SER A 366 10.34 -2.09 20.06
N SER A 367 11.20 -1.97 19.05
CA SER A 367 12.54 -1.37 19.17
C SER A 367 12.56 0.10 18.74
N PHE A 368 11.40 0.75 18.63
CA PHE A 368 11.29 2.13 18.19
C PHE A 368 11.67 3.10 19.33
N ASN A 369 12.71 3.92 19.13
CA ASN A 369 13.30 4.80 20.15
C ASN A 369 12.47 6.07 20.47
N GLY A 370 11.16 6.08 20.20
CA GLY A 370 10.29 7.25 20.34
C GLY A 370 9.22 7.17 21.43
N GLY A 371 9.18 6.09 22.23
CA GLY A 371 8.22 5.94 23.34
C GLY A 371 8.85 5.21 24.53
N GLN A 372 8.41 5.53 25.75
CA GLN A 372 8.81 4.82 26.97
C GLN A 372 8.44 3.34 26.84
N GLN A 373 9.43 2.44 26.92
CA GLN A 373 9.20 1.01 26.85
C GLN A 373 8.31 0.57 28.03
N PRO A 374 7.31 -0.30 27.80
CA PRO A 374 6.55 -0.90 28.90
C PRO A 374 7.47 -1.75 29.78
N GLU A 375 7.28 -1.72 31.10
CA GLU A 375 8.01 -2.57 32.04
C GLU A 375 7.72 -4.06 31.78
N PRO A 376 8.69 -4.96 32.05
CA PRO A 376 8.49 -6.39 31.88
C PRO A 376 7.28 -6.90 32.66
N ALA A 377 6.50 -7.80 32.06
CA ALA A 377 5.31 -8.33 32.67
C ALA A 377 5.66 -9.17 33.92
N GLU A 378 5.42 -8.62 35.11
CA GLU A 378 5.34 -9.38 36.38
C GLU A 378 4.03 -10.19 36.50
N GLU A 379 3.17 -10.17 35.48
CA GLU A 379 1.76 -10.55 35.62
C GLU A 379 1.46 -12.07 35.56
N THR A 380 2.45 -12.93 35.36
CA THR A 380 2.25 -14.39 35.42
C THR A 380 2.29 -14.98 36.83
N ASP A 381 2.64 -14.22 37.88
CA ASP A 381 2.63 -14.72 39.27
C ASP A 381 1.37 -14.33 40.07
N LYS A 382 0.44 -13.55 39.49
CA LYS A 382 -0.84 -13.22 40.16
C LYS A 382 -1.95 -14.24 39.91
N LEU A 383 -1.97 -14.89 38.74
CA LEU A 383 -2.93 -15.96 38.47
C LEU A 383 -2.63 -17.24 39.28
N SER A 384 -1.35 -17.55 39.53
CA SER A 384 -0.90 -18.70 40.35
C SER A 384 -1.13 -18.48 41.85
N ARG A 385 -1.08 -17.23 42.34
CA ARG A 385 -1.33 -16.91 43.76
C ARG A 385 -2.83 -16.81 44.08
N SER A 386 -3.68 -16.41 43.12
CA SER A 386 -5.14 -16.39 43.36
C SER A 386 -5.76 -17.79 43.50
N THR A 387 -5.12 -18.83 42.95
CA THR A 387 -5.57 -20.23 43.08
C THR A 387 -5.01 -20.94 44.33
N ARG A 388 -4.01 -20.38 45.02
CA ARG A 388 -3.48 -20.94 46.27
C ARG A 388 -4.14 -20.40 47.54
N HIS A 389 -4.94 -19.35 47.45
CA HIS A 389 -5.66 -18.77 48.60
C HIS A 389 -7.17 -19.12 48.66
N GLN A 390 -7.65 -20.03 47.80
CA GLN A 390 -9.02 -20.56 47.88
C GLN A 390 -9.11 -22.02 48.33
N THR A 391 -8.00 -22.62 48.75
CA THR A 391 -7.98 -23.93 49.40
C THR A 391 -7.21 -23.83 50.71
N HIS A 392 -7.86 -23.26 51.72
CA HIS A 392 -7.63 -23.59 53.12
C HIS A 392 -8.89 -23.25 53.93
#